data_AF-S0IU95-F1
#
_entry.id   AF-S0IU95-F1
#
_cell.length_a   1.000
_cell.length_b   1.000
_cell.length_c   1.000
_cell.angle_alpha   90.00
_cell.angle_beta   90.00
_cell.angle_gamma   90.00
#
_symmetry.space_group_name_H-M   'P 1'
#
loop_
_entity.id
_entity.type
_entity.pdbx_description
1 polymer ?
#
loop_
_entity_poly.entity_id
_entity_poly.type
_entity_poly.pdbx_seq_one_letter_code
_entity_poly.pdbx_strand_id
1 'polypeptide(L)'
;MNTQYEIAKIVTKNQISDERIDKELASLSQEKWNEQCVMLDKMMKDHVENRKDKPAEDVMLQDLINVGTANNVSATTVWIAYLKWMDVEYTVPDKM
;
A
#
# COMPACT_ATOMS: atom_id res chain seq x y z
N MET A 1 -15.38 8.24 -7.84
CA MET A 1 -15.06 7.44 -6.64
C MET A 1 -14.26 6.24 -7.12
N ASN A 2 -12.99 6.17 -6.76
CA ASN A 2 -12.14 5.07 -7.18
C ASN A 2 -12.29 3.91 -6.17
N THR A 3 -12.92 2.81 -6.59
CA THR A 3 -13.16 1.64 -5.73
C THR A 3 -11.87 1.09 -5.12
N GLN A 4 -10.75 1.17 -5.83
CA GLN A 4 -9.46 0.73 -5.31
C GLN A 4 -8.97 1.60 -4.15
N TYR A 5 -9.25 2.91 -4.20
CA TYR A 5 -8.84 3.85 -3.15
C TYR A 5 -9.68 3.63 -1.90
N GLU A 6 -10.98 3.38 -2.04
CA GLU A 6 -11.85 3.06 -0.90
C GLU A 6 -11.43 1.76 -0.21
N ILE A 7 -11.15 0.70 -0.97
CA ILE A 7 -10.64 -0.56 -0.40
C ILE A 7 -9.30 -0.32 0.30
N ALA A 8 -8.38 0.43 -0.32
CA ALA A 8 -7.09 0.74 0.28
C ALA A 8 -7.21 1.53 1.58
N LYS A 9 -8.13 2.51 1.66
CA LYS A 9 -8.42 3.28 2.88
C LYS A 9 -8.93 2.39 4.00
N ILE A 10 -9.81 1.44 3.71
CA ILE A 10 -10.32 0.46 4.69
C ILE A 10 -9.18 -0.41 5.22
N VAL A 11 -8.39 -1.01 4.32
CA VAL A 11 -7.26 -1.90 4.69
C VAL A 11 -6.23 -1.17 5.54
N THR A 12 -5.92 0.08 5.18
CA THR A 12 -4.91 0.89 5.88
C THR A 12 -5.47 1.73 7.03
N LYS A 13 -6.76 1.58 7.35
CA LYS A 13 -7.47 2.30 8.43
C LYS A 13 -7.24 3.83 8.36
N ASN A 14 -7.30 4.41 7.16
CA ASN A 14 -7.01 5.82 6.90
C ASN A 14 -8.20 6.54 6.22
N GLN A 15 -8.27 7.86 6.33
CA GLN A 15 -9.34 8.72 5.78
C GLN A 15 -8.81 9.87 4.90
N ILE A 16 -7.72 9.66 4.17
CA ILE A 16 -7.24 10.65 3.18
C ILE A 16 -8.20 10.77 1.98
N SER A 17 -8.18 11.93 1.33
CA SER A 17 -8.94 12.17 0.09
C SER A 17 -8.27 11.53 -1.14
N ASP A 18 -9.07 11.24 -2.17
CA ASP A 18 -8.58 10.73 -3.46
C ASP A 18 -7.56 11.72 -4.09
N GLU A 19 -7.85 13.01 -4.03
CA GLU A 19 -6.94 14.07 -4.53
C GLU A 19 -5.57 14.04 -3.83
N ARG A 20 -5.55 13.72 -2.53
CA ARG A 20 -4.30 13.61 -1.77
C ARG A 20 -3.53 12.35 -2.19
N ILE A 21 -4.23 11.23 -2.40
CA ILE A 21 -3.62 10.00 -2.92
C ILE A 21 -2.95 10.27 -4.27
N ASP A 22 -3.66 10.91 -5.19
CA ASP A 22 -3.12 11.20 -6.53
C ASP A 22 -1.88 12.10 -6.46
N LYS A 23 -1.92 13.12 -5.59
CA LYS A 23 -0.76 14.00 -5.35
C LYS A 23 0.43 13.25 -4.74
N GLU A 24 0.19 12.37 -3.77
CA GLU A 24 1.23 11.57 -3.14
C GLU A 24 1.82 10.55 -4.14
N LEU A 25 0.99 9.92 -4.99
CA LEU A 25 1.46 9.03 -6.04
C LEU A 25 2.31 9.77 -7.08
N ALA A 26 1.95 11.00 -7.43
CA ALA A 26 2.73 11.83 -8.35
C ALA A 26 4.02 12.42 -7.73
N SER A 27 4.24 12.24 -6.42
CA SER A 27 5.40 12.82 -5.72
C SER A 27 6.74 12.12 -6.01
N LEU A 28 6.67 10.86 -6.48
CA LEU A 28 7.84 10.07 -6.85
C LEU A 28 7.71 9.60 -8.31
N SER A 29 8.85 9.35 -8.96
CA SER A 29 8.87 8.72 -10.28
C SER A 29 8.46 7.26 -10.20
N GLN A 30 8.02 6.68 -11.32
CA GLN A 30 7.69 5.25 -11.39
C GLN A 30 8.87 4.35 -10.99
N GLU A 31 10.10 4.69 -11.40
CA GLU A 31 11.30 3.95 -11.01
C GLU A 31 11.50 3.96 -9.49
N LYS A 32 11.32 5.13 -8.85
CA LYS A 32 11.41 5.23 -7.40
C LYS A 32 10.30 4.46 -6.70
N TRP A 33 9.07 4.49 -7.21
CA TRP A 33 7.99 3.64 -6.70
C TRP A 33 8.32 2.16 -6.82
N ASN A 34 8.89 1.71 -7.93
CA ASN A 34 9.29 0.32 -8.11
C ASN A 34 10.36 -0.07 -7.07
N GLU A 35 11.36 0.78 -6.81
CA GLU A 35 12.35 0.55 -5.74
C GLU A 35 11.68 0.41 -4.36
N GLN A 36 10.75 1.33 -4.03
CA GLN A 36 10.02 1.28 -2.76
C GLN A 36 9.17 0.01 -2.65
N CYS A 37 8.50 -0.41 -3.72
CA CYS A 37 7.67 -1.62 -3.75
C CYS A 37 8.50 -2.90 -3.59
N VAL A 38 9.67 -2.98 -4.22
CA VAL A 38 10.60 -4.11 -4.04
C VAL A 38 11.13 -4.19 -2.60
N MET A 39 11.45 -3.04 -1.99
CA MET A 39 11.87 -3.00 -0.59
C MET A 39 10.74 -3.43 0.34
N LEU A 40 9.54 -2.90 0.11
CA LEU A 40 8.34 -3.21 0.89
C LEU A 40 7.97 -4.70 0.79
N ASP A 41 7.99 -5.31 -0.40
CA ASP A 41 7.71 -6.73 -0.60
C ASP A 41 8.62 -7.61 0.27
N LYS A 42 9.93 -7.29 0.28
CA LYS A 42 10.93 -8.00 1.09
C LYS A 42 10.66 -7.82 2.59
N MET A 43 10.39 -6.59 3.03
CA MET A 43 10.09 -6.30 4.43
C MET A 43 8.84 -7.04 4.90
N MET A 44 7.74 -6.96 4.14
CA MET A 44 6.50 -7.64 4.49
C MET A 44 6.70 -9.14 4.61
N LYS A 45 7.39 -9.78 3.65
CA LYS A 45 7.65 -11.22 3.69
C LYS A 45 8.46 -11.62 4.93
N ASP A 46 9.57 -10.93 5.16
CA ASP A 46 10.46 -11.22 6.29
C ASP A 46 9.77 -10.98 7.64
N HIS A 47 9.10 -9.84 7.81
CA HIS A 47 8.43 -9.52 9.07
C HIS A 47 7.20 -10.40 9.32
N VAL A 48 6.45 -10.77 8.27
CA VAL A 48 5.31 -11.69 8.38
C VAL A 48 5.79 -13.10 8.72
N GLU A 49 6.91 -13.58 8.18
CA GLU A 49 7.51 -14.86 8.56
C GLU A 49 7.94 -14.86 10.04
N ASN A 50 8.45 -13.72 10.51
CA ASN A 50 8.95 -13.53 11.87
C ASN A 50 7.93 -12.93 12.86
N ARG A 51 6.64 -12.89 12.52
CA ARG A 51 5.60 -12.14 13.26
C ARG A 51 5.27 -12.65 14.67
N LYS A 52 5.82 -13.79 15.09
CA LYS A 52 5.46 -14.49 16.34
C LYS A 52 3.93 -14.61 16.46
N ASP A 53 3.34 -14.07 17.53
CA ASP A 53 1.90 -14.12 17.80
C ASP A 53 1.11 -12.94 17.23
N LYS A 54 1.76 -12.00 16.53
CA LYS A 54 1.07 -10.84 15.94
C LYS A 54 0.29 -11.25 14.70
N PRO A 55 -0.92 -10.68 14.48
CA PRO A 55 -1.62 -10.83 13.21
C PRO A 55 -0.76 -10.34 12.04
N ALA A 56 -0.77 -11.08 10.92
CA ALA A 56 0.00 -10.71 9.73
C ALA A 56 -0.41 -9.33 9.19
N GLU A 57 -1.70 -9.03 9.26
CA GLU A 57 -2.30 -7.76 8.83
C GLU A 57 -1.70 -6.57 9.58
N ASP A 58 -1.52 -6.69 10.90
CA ASP A 58 -0.97 -5.62 11.73
C ASP A 58 0.52 -5.39 11.45
N VAL A 59 1.26 -6.45 11.15
CA VAL A 59 2.68 -6.37 10.76
C VAL A 59 2.82 -5.69 9.40
N MET A 60 2.03 -6.12 8.40
CA MET A 60 2.02 -5.50 7.07
C MET A 60 1.60 -4.03 7.13
N LEU A 61 0.60 -3.69 7.96
CA LEU A 61 0.17 -2.31 8.16
C LEU A 61 1.31 -1.45 8.74
N GLN A 62 2.07 -1.98 9.69
CA GLN A 62 3.23 -1.28 10.24
C GLN A 62 4.31 -1.04 9.18
N ASP A 63 4.57 -2.00 8.30
CA ASP A 63 5.52 -1.84 7.20
C ASP A 63 5.07 -0.76 6.20
N LEU A 64 3.78 -0.74 5.87
CA LEU A 64 3.18 0.31 5.05
C LEU A 64 3.32 1.70 5.69
N ILE A 65 3.11 1.82 7.00
CA ILE A 65 3.28 3.07 7.74
C ILE A 65 4.74 3.51 7.74
N ASN A 66 5.68 2.58 7.91
CA ASN A 66 7.11 2.86 7.94
C ASN A 66 7.59 3.41 6.58
N VAL A 67 7.24 2.72 5.49
CA VAL A 67 7.58 3.17 4.14
C VAL A 67 6.86 4.48 3.79
N GLY A 68 5.59 4.63 4.21
CA GLY A 68 4.84 5.88 4.02
C GLY A 68 5.54 7.05 4.69
N THR A 69 5.92 6.88 5.95
CA THR A 69 6.65 7.89 6.73
C THR A 69 7.98 8.26 6.09
N ALA A 70 8.75 7.25 5.64
CA ALA A 70 10.05 7.48 4.99
C ALA A 70 9.94 8.27 3.67
N ASN A 71 8.81 8.15 2.97
CA ASN A 71 8.53 8.84 1.71
C ASN A 71 7.64 10.09 1.88
N ASN A 72 7.29 10.46 3.12
CA ASN A 72 6.36 11.55 3.43
C ASN A 72 4.99 11.45 2.72
N VAL A 73 4.47 10.23 2.65
CA VAL A 73 3.15 9.89 2.08
C VAL A 73 2.37 9.03 3.07
N SER A 74 1.08 8.84 2.81
CA SER A 74 0.24 7.95 3.60
C SER A 74 0.54 6.47 3.32
N ALA A 75 0.29 5.62 4.31
CA ALA A 75 0.31 4.16 4.14
C ALA A 75 -0.66 3.69 3.04
N THR A 76 -1.78 4.39 2.87
CA THR A 76 -2.77 4.14 1.81
C THR A 76 -2.17 4.32 0.42
N THR A 77 -1.43 5.42 0.19
CA THR A 77 -0.74 5.66 -1.08
C THR A 77 0.31 4.59 -1.35
N VAL A 78 1.09 4.20 -0.33
CA VAL A 78 2.06 3.10 -0.46
C VAL A 78 1.37 1.79 -0.84
N TRP A 79 0.23 1.47 -0.21
CA TRP A 79 -0.53 0.26 -0.52
C TRP A 79 -1.05 0.26 -1.96
N ILE A 80 -1.55 1.39 -2.45
CA ILE A 80 -2.00 1.54 -3.84
C ILE A 80 -0.83 1.40 -4.82
N ALA A 81 0.32 2.02 -4.54
CA ALA A 81 1.51 1.89 -5.37
C ALA A 81 1.98 0.43 -5.45
N TYR A 82 1.96 -0.27 -4.31
CA TYR A 82 2.33 -1.68 -4.23
C TYR A 82 1.40 -2.58 -5.05
N LEU A 83 0.09 -2.38 -4.96
CA LEU A 83 -0.88 -3.15 -5.75
C LEU A 83 -0.72 -2.92 -7.25
N LYS A 84 -0.51 -1.67 -7.67
CA LYS A 84 -0.20 -1.33 -9.07
C LYS A 84 1.10 -2.00 -9.54
N TRP A 85 2.13 -2.03 -8.69
CA TRP A 85 3.41 -2.68 -9.00
C TRP A 85 3.30 -4.19 -9.14
N MET A 86 2.47 -4.83 -8.31
CA MET A 86 2.17 -6.26 -8.39
C MET A 86 1.31 -6.65 -9.62
N ASP A 87 0.89 -5.67 -10.43
CA ASP A 87 -0.11 -5.82 -11.49
C ASP A 87 -1.42 -6.44 -10.96
N VAL A 88 -1.73 -6.17 -9.69
CA VAL A 88 -2.98 -6.58 -9.06
C VAL A 88 -3.97 -5.45 -9.24
N GLU A 89 -4.74 -5.53 -10.32
CA GLU A 89 -5.98 -4.79 -10.40
C GLU A 89 -7.02 -5.46 -9.49
N TYR A 90 -7.67 -4.70 -8.61
CA TYR A 90 -8.91 -5.19 -8.00
C TYR A 90 -9.96 -5.33 -9.10
N THR A 91 -10.05 -6.50 -9.73
CA THR A 91 -11.23 -6.88 -10.48
C THR A 91 -12.31 -7.20 -9.47
N VAL A 92 -13.30 -6.31 -9.32
CA VAL A 92 -14.60 -6.71 -8.77
C VAL A 92 -15.04 -7.91 -9.60
N PRO A 93 -15.32 -9.09 -9.02
CA PRO A 93 -15.83 -10.21 -9.79
C PRO A 93 -17.06 -9.70 -10.53
N ASP A 94 -17.02 -9.76 -11.86
CA ASP A 94 -18.23 -9.54 -12.65
C ASP A 94 -19.28 -10.46 -12.05
N LYS A 95 -20.43 -9.89 -11.69
CA LYS A 95 -21.59 -10.69 -11.29
C LYS A 95 -21.95 -11.58 -12.49
N MET A 96 -21.49 -12.83 -12.47
CA MET A 96 -22.10 -13.92 -13.22
C MET A 96 -23.22 -14.53 -12.39
#